data_AF-A0A453IWG9-F1
#
_entry.id   AF-A0A453IWG9-F1
#
_cell.length_a   1.000
_cell.length_b   1.000
_cell.length_c   1.000
_cell.angle_alpha   90.00
_cell.angle_beta   90.00
_cell.angle_gamma   90.00
#
_symmetry.space_group_name_H-M   'P 1'
#
loop_
_entity.id
_entity.type
_entity.pdbx_description
1 polymer ?
#
loop_
_entity_poly.entity_id
_entity_poly.type
_entity_poly.pdbx_seq_one_letter_code
_entity_poly.pdbx_strand_id
1 'polypeptide(L)'
;RVTGVAGAEASPFDNYVKKKKLEPLETYVPAVLLTQDQFRDLEKSLEFEKPRFDESRSLLRSGPASSLRINIRAVAQYASSNGQGKTASDAVDECLRALEDLDSLLLKASRKDSSASVEVMRSKIAVALGALDKYYQIIQNLYPS
;
A
#
# COMPACT_ATOMS: atom_id res chain seq x y z
N ARG A 1 -10.83 -60.61 -5.33
CA ARG A 1 -11.92 -59.85 -5.98
C ARG A 1 -12.37 -58.79 -4.97
N VAL A 2 -12.41 -57.51 -5.40
CA VAL A 2 -12.95 -56.30 -4.73
C VAL A 2 -12.13 -55.79 -3.53
N THR A 3 -11.15 -54.87 -3.66
CA THR A 3 -11.19 -53.40 -3.85
C THR A 3 -11.97 -52.62 -2.78
N GLY A 4 -11.32 -51.65 -2.14
CA GLY A 4 -11.96 -50.63 -1.31
C GLY A 4 -10.94 -49.58 -0.86
N VAL A 5 -10.59 -48.68 -1.78
CA VAL A 5 -9.74 -47.50 -1.53
C VAL A 5 -10.56 -46.51 -0.70
N ALA A 6 -10.07 -46.15 0.49
CA ALA A 6 -10.61 -45.03 1.26
C ALA A 6 -10.15 -43.73 0.59
N GLY A 7 -11.04 -43.11 -0.18
CA GLY A 7 -10.87 -41.76 -0.69
C GLY A 7 -11.02 -40.76 0.45
N ALA A 8 -10.00 -39.93 0.66
CA ALA A 8 -10.12 -38.75 1.50
C ALA A 8 -11.17 -37.83 0.88
N GLU A 9 -12.24 -37.54 1.62
CA GLU A 9 -13.27 -36.61 1.19
C GLU A 9 -12.67 -35.21 1.10
N ALA A 10 -12.48 -34.72 -0.12
CA ALA A 10 -12.17 -33.32 -0.37
C ALA A 10 -13.32 -32.47 0.15
N SER A 11 -13.01 -31.49 1.00
CA SER A 11 -14.00 -30.62 1.63
C SER A 11 -14.78 -29.85 0.55
N PRO A 12 -16.11 -29.76 0.62
CA PRO A 12 -16.95 -29.08 -0.37
C PRO A 12 -16.73 -27.57 -0.44
N PHE A 13 -15.86 -27.02 0.41
CA PHE A 13 -15.43 -25.63 0.41
C PHE A 13 -14.12 -25.38 -0.36
N ASP A 14 -13.40 -26.40 -0.82
CA ASP A 14 -12.16 -26.22 -1.59
C ASP A 14 -12.37 -25.48 -2.92
N ASN A 15 -13.61 -25.45 -3.41
CA ASN A 15 -13.97 -24.80 -4.67
C ASN A 15 -14.61 -23.40 -4.50
N TYR A 16 -14.78 -22.90 -3.27
CA TYR A 16 -15.50 -21.65 -3.00
C TYR A 16 -14.64 -20.42 -2.72
N VAL A 17 -13.38 -20.44 -3.17
CA VAL A 17 -12.64 -19.22 -3.45
C VAL A 17 -12.08 -19.33 -4.87
N LYS A 18 -12.90 -18.97 -5.87
CA LYS A 18 -12.34 -18.49 -7.13
C LYS A 18 -11.52 -17.26 -6.77
N LYS A 19 -10.23 -17.46 -6.46
CA LYS A 19 -9.29 -16.35 -6.25
C LYS A 19 -9.44 -15.46 -7.47
N LYS A 20 -9.93 -14.24 -7.28
CA LYS A 20 -9.96 -13.23 -8.34
C LYS A 20 -8.55 -13.23 -8.93
N LYS A 21 -8.43 -13.55 -10.22
CA LYS A 21 -7.13 -13.57 -10.87
C LYS A 21 -6.55 -12.17 -10.73
N LEU A 22 -5.37 -12.08 -10.12
CA LEU A 22 -4.68 -10.81 -10.00
C LEU A 22 -4.36 -10.30 -11.40
N GLU A 23 -4.44 -8.98 -11.60
CA GLU A 23 -3.96 -8.34 -12.83
C GLU A 23 -2.45 -8.59 -12.99
N PRO A 24 -1.92 -8.64 -14.23
CA PRO A 24 -0.49 -8.77 -14.48
C PRO A 24 0.33 -7.76 -13.67
N LEU A 25 1.50 -8.18 -13.17
CA LEU A 25 2.29 -7.41 -12.21
C LEU A 25 2.66 -6.00 -12.72
N GLU A 26 2.94 -5.88 -14.01
CA GLU A 26 3.22 -4.61 -14.72
C GLU A 26 2.08 -3.58 -14.60
N THR A 27 0.83 -4.02 -14.41
CA THR A 27 -0.34 -3.14 -14.24
C THR A 27 -0.24 -2.30 -12.97
N TYR A 28 0.48 -2.77 -11.95
CA TYR A 28 0.62 -2.03 -10.69
C TYR A 28 1.75 -1.00 -10.74
N VAL A 29 2.70 -1.08 -11.69
CA VAL A 29 3.85 -0.18 -11.78
C VAL A 29 3.42 1.30 -11.92
N PRO A 30 2.54 1.68 -12.87
CA PRO A 30 2.11 3.06 -13.00
C PRO A 30 1.44 3.58 -11.72
N ALA A 31 0.64 2.75 -11.05
CA ALA A 31 -0.05 3.14 -9.84
C ALA A 31 0.90 3.45 -8.68
N VAL A 32 2.01 2.69 -8.55
CA VAL A 32 3.06 2.97 -7.55
C VAL A 32 3.74 4.30 -7.84
N LEU A 33 4.23 4.49 -9.06
CA LEU A 33 4.97 5.69 -9.45
C LEU A 33 4.12 6.94 -9.27
N LEU A 34 2.86 6.91 -9.73
CA LEU A 34 1.92 8.01 -9.55
C LEU A 34 1.61 8.29 -8.08
N THR A 35 1.59 7.27 -7.23
CA THR A 35 1.40 7.47 -5.79
C THR A 35 2.64 8.07 -5.13
N GLN A 36 3.84 7.67 -5.56
CA GLN A 36 5.09 8.29 -5.09
C GLN A 36 5.15 9.78 -5.47
N ASP A 37 4.78 10.12 -6.69
CA ASP A 37 4.75 11.52 -7.14
C ASP A 37 3.71 12.33 -6.36
N GLN A 38 2.52 11.76 -6.13
CA GLN A 38 1.50 12.39 -5.29
C GLN A 38 1.99 12.64 -3.85
N PHE A 39 2.77 11.73 -3.26
CA PHE A 39 3.34 11.92 -1.92
C PHE A 39 4.45 12.97 -1.89
N ARG A 40 5.25 13.08 -2.95
CA ARG A 40 6.23 14.18 -3.09
C ARG A 40 5.53 15.54 -3.22
N ASP A 41 4.43 15.61 -3.95
CA ASP A 41 3.66 16.85 -4.06
C ASP A 41 2.94 17.20 -2.74
N LEU A 42 2.47 16.19 -2.01
CA LEU A 42 1.98 16.36 -0.65
C LEU A 42 3.07 16.92 0.27
N GLU A 43 4.29 16.39 0.21
CA GLU A 43 5.42 16.91 1.00
C GLU A 43 5.67 18.39 0.71
N LYS A 44 5.78 18.77 -0.56
CA LYS A 44 5.97 20.17 -0.99
C LYS A 44 4.85 21.09 -0.47
N SER A 45 3.61 20.59 -0.44
CA SER A 45 2.47 21.37 0.09
C SER A 45 2.57 21.69 1.59
N LEU A 46 3.41 20.97 2.33
CA LEU A 46 3.67 21.24 3.74
C LEU A 46 4.78 22.28 3.96
N GLU A 47 5.50 22.69 2.91
CA GLU A 47 6.61 23.65 3.00
C GLU A 47 6.16 25.12 2.92
N PHE A 48 4.89 25.38 2.60
CA PHE A 48 4.34 26.73 2.61
C PHE A 48 4.32 27.33 4.03
N GLU A 49 4.52 28.65 4.14
CA GLU A 49 4.48 29.37 5.43
C GLU A 49 3.18 29.12 6.21
N LYS A 50 2.07 28.94 5.49
CA LYS A 50 0.78 28.52 6.02
C LYS A 50 0.26 27.33 5.22
N PRO A 51 0.59 26.08 5.62
CA PRO A 51 0.12 24.90 4.92
C PRO A 51 -1.41 24.78 4.97
N ARG A 52 -2.02 24.35 3.86
CA ARG A 52 -3.46 24.07 3.76
C ARG A 52 -3.71 22.60 4.07
N PHE A 53 -3.76 22.27 5.36
CA PHE A 53 -3.80 20.88 5.83
C PHE A 53 -5.04 20.10 5.38
N ASP A 54 -6.17 20.77 5.18
CA ASP A 54 -7.40 20.19 4.62
C ASP A 54 -7.22 19.79 3.16
N GLU A 55 -6.57 20.64 2.35
CA GLU A 55 -6.21 20.32 0.96
C GLU A 55 -5.18 19.20 0.90
N SER A 56 -4.12 19.26 1.72
CA SER A 56 -3.13 18.19 1.86
C SER A 56 -3.80 16.85 2.24
N ARG A 57 -4.80 16.87 3.12
CA ARG A 57 -5.57 15.67 3.47
C ARG A 57 -6.47 15.20 2.33
N SER A 58 -7.08 16.12 1.59
CA SER A 58 -7.85 15.79 0.38
C SER A 58 -6.98 15.11 -0.67
N LEU A 59 -5.76 15.62 -0.89
CA LEU A 59 -4.77 14.99 -1.76
C LEU A 59 -4.46 13.58 -1.29
N LEU A 60 -4.17 13.34 -0.01
CA LEU A 60 -3.90 12.00 0.52
C LEU A 60 -5.03 10.98 0.26
N ARG A 61 -6.29 11.44 0.20
CA ARG A 61 -7.48 10.57 0.10
C ARG A 61 -8.04 10.43 -1.32
N SER A 62 -7.42 11.06 -2.31
CA SER A 62 -7.87 11.09 -3.70
C SER A 62 -6.80 10.57 -4.66
N GLY A 63 -7.11 10.52 -5.96
CA GLY A 63 -6.15 10.14 -6.99
C GLY A 63 -5.54 8.74 -6.79
N PRO A 64 -4.28 8.53 -7.20
CA PRO A 64 -3.55 7.27 -7.06
C PRO A 64 -3.57 6.68 -5.63
N ALA A 65 -3.33 7.52 -4.61
CA ALA A 65 -3.30 7.13 -3.20
C ALA A 65 -4.59 6.45 -2.72
N SER A 66 -5.76 6.86 -3.25
CA SER A 66 -7.06 6.27 -2.89
C SER A 66 -7.17 4.78 -3.22
N SER A 67 -6.44 4.32 -4.24
CA SER A 67 -6.41 2.93 -4.68
C SER A 67 -5.23 2.14 -4.12
N LEU A 68 -4.28 2.82 -3.45
CA LEU A 68 -2.99 2.26 -3.09
C LEU A 68 -3.12 0.98 -2.26
N ARG A 69 -4.02 0.95 -1.26
CA ARG A 69 -4.24 -0.23 -0.41
C ARG A 69 -4.55 -1.49 -1.21
N ILE A 70 -5.33 -1.36 -2.28
CA ILE A 70 -5.70 -2.49 -3.15
C ILE A 70 -4.48 -2.92 -3.96
N ASN A 71 -3.78 -1.95 -4.57
CA ASN A 71 -2.59 -2.21 -5.38
C ASN A 71 -1.49 -2.90 -4.55
N ILE A 72 -1.15 -2.35 -3.39
CA ILE A 72 -0.05 -2.87 -2.56
C ILE A 72 -0.33 -4.27 -2.00
N ARG A 73 -1.59 -4.58 -1.70
CA ARG A 73 -1.97 -5.94 -1.30
C ARG A 73 -1.92 -6.96 -2.43
N ALA A 74 -2.21 -6.55 -3.66
CA ALA A 74 -2.14 -7.43 -4.82
C ALA A 74 -0.71 -7.93 -5.07
N VAL A 75 0.27 -7.04 -5.06
CA VAL A 75 1.69 -7.42 -5.24
C VAL A 75 2.24 -8.15 -4.02
N ALA A 76 1.79 -7.86 -2.80
CA ALA A 76 2.17 -8.68 -1.65
C ALA A 76 1.74 -10.15 -1.81
N GLN A 77 0.60 -10.41 -2.47
CA GLN A 77 0.18 -11.78 -2.80
C GLN A 77 1.09 -12.43 -3.85
N TYR A 78 1.55 -11.67 -4.85
CA TYR A 78 2.57 -12.15 -5.79
C TYR A 78 3.90 -12.47 -5.09
N ALA A 79 4.39 -11.56 -4.25
CA ALA A 79 5.62 -11.72 -3.49
C ALA A 79 5.57 -12.94 -2.54
N SER A 80 4.42 -13.20 -1.93
CA SER A 80 4.21 -14.40 -1.09
C SER A 80 4.36 -15.70 -1.86
N SER A 81 4.03 -15.71 -3.15
CA SER A 81 4.18 -16.91 -3.99
C SER A 81 5.64 -17.18 -4.37
N ASN A 82 6.52 -16.17 -4.23
CA ASN A 82 7.93 -16.21 -4.64
C ASN A 82 8.91 -16.05 -3.46
N GLY A 83 8.48 -16.36 -2.22
CA GLY A 83 9.35 -16.35 -1.03
C GLY A 83 9.66 -14.97 -0.44
N GLN A 84 9.07 -13.89 -0.98
CA GLN A 84 9.24 -12.52 -0.50
C GLN A 84 8.02 -12.02 0.31
N GLY A 85 7.13 -12.92 0.71
CA GLY A 85 5.85 -12.59 1.34
C GLY A 85 5.96 -11.75 2.61
N LYS A 86 6.90 -12.10 3.49
CA LYS A 86 7.11 -11.36 4.75
C LYS A 86 7.61 -9.95 4.50
N THR A 87 8.62 -9.78 3.65
CA THR A 87 9.15 -8.46 3.29
C THR A 87 8.07 -7.59 2.66
N ALA A 88 7.24 -8.16 1.78
CA ALA A 88 6.15 -7.43 1.14
C ALA A 88 5.04 -7.07 2.14
N SER A 89 4.64 -7.97 3.04
CA SER A 89 3.64 -7.67 4.06
C SER A 89 4.11 -6.60 5.04
N ASP A 90 5.38 -6.69 5.48
CA ASP A 90 5.96 -5.72 6.40
C ASP A 90 6.02 -4.32 5.76
N ALA A 91 6.39 -4.23 4.47
CA ALA A 91 6.36 -2.97 3.71
C ALA A 91 4.93 -2.42 3.53
N VAL A 92 3.95 -3.29 3.26
CA VAL A 92 2.53 -2.88 3.16
C VAL A 92 2.04 -2.31 4.49
N ASP A 93 2.33 -2.97 5.60
CA ASP A 93 1.91 -2.53 6.93
C ASP A 93 2.58 -1.22 7.33
N GLU A 94 3.89 -1.08 7.06
CA GLU A 94 4.64 0.16 7.27
C GLU A 94 4.03 1.32 6.49
N CYS A 95 3.73 1.11 5.20
CA CYS A 95 3.09 2.10 4.35
C CYS A 95 1.71 2.51 4.88
N LEU A 96 0.81 1.54 5.12
CA LEU A 96 -0.57 1.84 5.54
C LEU A 96 -0.62 2.54 6.89
N ARG A 97 0.21 2.13 7.86
CA ARG A 97 0.30 2.80 9.17
C ARG A 97 0.78 4.24 9.02
N ALA A 98 1.78 4.49 8.20
CA ALA A 98 2.28 5.84 7.96
C ALA A 98 1.19 6.74 7.35
N LEU A 99 0.35 6.22 6.45
CA LEU A 99 -0.75 6.98 5.84
C LEU A 99 -1.90 7.24 6.82
N GLU A 100 -2.23 6.28 7.67
CA GLU A 100 -3.24 6.46 8.73
C GLU A 100 -2.79 7.51 9.78
N ASP A 101 -1.52 7.46 10.19
CA ASP A 101 -0.90 8.46 11.06
C ASP A 101 -0.91 9.85 10.40
N LEU A 102 -0.54 9.92 9.11
CA LEU A 102 -0.52 11.17 8.35
C LEU A 102 -1.92 11.77 8.19
N ASP A 103 -2.94 10.98 7.84
CA ASP A 103 -4.33 11.45 7.75
C ASP A 103 -4.80 12.03 9.09
N SER A 104 -4.46 11.36 10.19
CA SER A 104 -4.79 11.78 11.54
C SER A 104 -4.09 13.09 11.93
N LEU A 105 -2.81 13.24 11.58
CA LEU A 105 -2.05 14.47 11.81
C LEU A 105 -2.60 15.65 11.00
N LEU A 106 -2.89 15.43 9.71
CA LEU A 106 -3.47 16.45 8.84
C LEU A 106 -4.85 16.88 9.34
N LEU A 107 -5.66 15.94 9.82
CA LEU A 107 -6.95 16.25 10.44
C LEU A 107 -6.79 17.11 11.70
N LYS A 108 -5.88 16.75 12.60
CA LYS A 108 -5.59 17.53 13.82
C LYS A 108 -5.13 18.95 13.46
N ALA A 109 -4.17 19.07 12.54
CA ALA A 109 -3.63 20.35 12.09
C ALA A 109 -4.71 21.23 11.42
N SER A 110 -5.59 20.66 10.60
CA SER A 110 -6.72 21.39 9.99
C SER A 110 -7.68 21.96 11.05
N ARG A 111 -7.74 21.35 12.23
CA ARG A 111 -8.52 21.79 13.39
C ARG A 111 -7.75 22.71 14.34
N LYS A 112 -6.55 23.17 13.93
CA LYS A 112 -5.65 24.04 14.71
C LYS A 112 -5.18 23.42 16.03
N ASP A 113 -5.10 22.09 16.08
CA ASP A 113 -4.51 21.38 17.22
C ASP A 113 -2.98 21.50 17.18
N SER A 114 -2.39 22.12 18.22
CA SER A 114 -0.95 22.39 18.32
C SER A 114 -0.09 21.15 18.56
N SER A 115 -0.70 19.98 18.79
CA SER A 115 0.02 18.70 18.90
C SER A 115 0.45 18.13 17.55
N ALA A 116 -0.06 18.65 16.43
CA ALA A 116 0.30 18.22 15.09
C ALA A 116 1.52 19.00 14.57
N SER A 117 2.62 18.28 14.32
CA SER A 117 3.86 18.86 13.78
C SER A 117 4.03 18.53 12.30
N VAL A 118 4.36 19.56 11.50
CA VAL A 118 4.72 19.41 10.08
C VAL A 118 5.93 18.49 9.91
N GLU A 119 6.90 18.57 10.82
CA GLU A 119 8.08 17.68 10.80
C GLU A 119 7.67 16.21 10.92
N VAL A 120 6.73 15.91 11.83
CA VAL A 120 6.21 14.55 12.00
C VAL A 120 5.44 14.11 10.75
N MET A 121 4.64 14.99 10.14
CA MET A 121 3.95 14.68 8.87
C MET A 121 4.95 14.32 7.76
N ARG A 122 6.01 15.11 7.59
CA ARG A 122 7.07 14.83 6.61
C ARG A 122 7.78 13.50 6.89
N SER A 123 8.04 13.19 8.15
CA SER A 123 8.58 11.89 8.54
C SER A 123 7.65 10.74 8.13
N LYS A 124 6.33 10.88 8.28
CA LYS A 124 5.36 9.86 7.81
C LYS A 124 5.35 9.74 6.29
N ILE A 125 5.47 10.85 5.56
CA ILE A 125 5.61 10.82 4.10
C ILE A 125 6.88 10.06 3.69
N ALA A 126 8.02 10.34 4.34
CA ALA A 126 9.28 9.66 4.07
C ALA A 126 9.19 8.14 4.32
N VAL A 127 8.54 7.72 5.40
CA VAL A 127 8.28 6.29 5.68
C VAL A 127 7.41 5.67 4.58
N ALA A 128 6.33 6.34 4.17
CA ALA A 128 5.46 5.85 3.11
C ALA A 128 6.19 5.72 1.77
N LEU A 129 7.01 6.71 1.39
CA LEU A 129 7.84 6.69 0.19
C LEU A 129 8.86 5.54 0.22
N GLY A 130 9.57 5.36 1.34
CA GLY A 130 10.53 4.26 1.50
C GLY A 130 9.87 2.88 1.42
N ALA A 131 8.64 2.74 1.94
CA ALA A 131 7.87 1.51 1.78
C ALA A 131 7.44 1.27 0.31
N LEU A 132 7.07 2.32 -0.41
CA LEU A 132 6.76 2.24 -1.85
C LEU A 132 7.99 1.91 -2.70
N ASP A 133 9.18 2.40 -2.34
CA ASP A 133 10.43 2.04 -3.02
C ASP A 133 10.75 0.54 -2.84
N LYS A 134 10.63 0.01 -1.62
CA LYS A 134 10.75 -1.45 -1.36
C LYS A 134 9.76 -2.23 -2.20
N TYR A 135 8.53 -1.74 -2.29
CA TYR A 135 7.46 -2.35 -3.07
C TYR A 135 7.76 -2.34 -4.58
N TYR A 136 8.27 -1.23 -5.11
CA TYR A 136 8.70 -1.12 -6.50
C TYR A 136 9.85 -2.10 -6.81
N GLN A 137 10.83 -2.22 -5.92
CA GLN A 137 11.91 -3.20 -6.04
C GLN A 137 11.40 -4.65 -6.05
N ILE A 138 10.39 -4.97 -5.24
CA ILE A 138 9.73 -6.29 -5.27
C ILE A 138 9.14 -6.54 -6.65
N ILE A 139 8.44 -5.56 -7.25
CA ILE A 139 7.88 -5.72 -8.60
C ILE A 139 8.99 -6.02 -9.62
N GLN A 140 10.08 -5.25 -9.60
CA GLN A 140 11.22 -5.45 -10.51
C GLN A 140 11.87 -6.83 -10.36
N ASN A 141 11.96 -7.35 -9.13
CA ASN A 141 12.51 -8.68 -8.87
C ASN A 141 11.59 -9.81 -9.34
N LEU A 142 10.28 -9.62 -9.26
CA LEU A 142 9.27 -10.60 -9.69
C LEU A 142 9.03 -10.57 -11.20
N TYR A 143 9.40 -9.48 -11.87
CA TYR A 143 9.26 -9.27 -13.31
C TYR A 143 10.48 -8.51 -13.85
N PRO A 144 11.65 -9.16 -13.98
CA PRO A 144 12.83 -8.54 -14.56
C PRO A 144 12.58 -8.30 -16.05
N SER A 145 12.76 -7.04 -16.48
CA SER A 145 12.68 -6.63 -17.90
C SER A 145 13.84 -7.19 -18.72
#